data_AF-A0A972D542-F1
#
_entry.id   AF-A0A972D542-F1
#
_cell.length_a   1.000
_cell.length_b   1.000
_cell.length_c   1.000
_cell.angle_alpha   90.00
_cell.angle_beta   90.00
_cell.angle_gamma   90.00
#
_symmetry.space_group_name_H-M   'P 1'
#
loop_
_entity.id
_entity.type
_entity.pdbx_description
1 polymer ?
#
loop_
_entity_poly.entity_id
_entity_poly.type
_entity_poly.pdbx_seq_one_letter_code
_entity_poly.pdbx_strand_id
1 'polypeptide(L)'
;MEKSFYPPLEPESRYLDCKTDSILSCGKGIDGPTHPLQVDTEGAVSVLPNAAAYAQAGRLFSVEATTLLPRIGRFVAFTFENPAANDQVMYLEQVSAGIFINDVVGVRVNNEETLELTVAQTPQVQDVDETLTPVNNLVGSPNTSTLLVRTVNDFSLGPVHFVSIYPGGELNQDFRGRIILPPGYNLLIFVSAPAMNISTGRITATVTWWELPVGKKDRKRKPVPQGEGEQEKAINEEGK
;
A
#
# COMPACT_ATOMS: atom_id res chain seq x y z
N MET A 1 -57.29 29.75 -19.67
CA MET A 1 -56.08 29.39 -20.45
C MET A 1 -55.41 30.71 -20.81
N GLU A 2 -54.16 31.02 -20.49
CA GLU A 2 -53.04 30.24 -20.00
C GLU A 2 -52.02 31.15 -19.29
N LYS A 3 -51.58 30.68 -18.12
CA LYS A 3 -50.21 30.63 -17.58
C LYS A 3 -49.34 31.90 -17.66
N SER A 4 -49.23 32.53 -16.49
CA SER A 4 -48.01 33.20 -16.02
C SER A 4 -46.81 32.26 -16.19
N PHE A 5 -45.84 32.66 -17.00
CA PHE A 5 -44.53 32.01 -17.12
C PHE A 5 -43.52 32.83 -16.31
N TYR A 6 -43.24 32.41 -15.08
CA TYR A 6 -41.95 32.71 -14.48
C TYR A 6 -40.94 31.70 -15.05
N PRO A 7 -39.86 32.13 -15.72
CA PRO A 7 -38.77 31.23 -16.04
C PRO A 7 -38.13 30.73 -14.74
N PRO A 8 -37.68 29.46 -14.68
CA PRO A 8 -36.96 28.96 -13.52
C PRO A 8 -35.67 29.80 -13.33
N LEU A 9 -35.36 30.15 -12.09
CA LEU A 9 -34.03 30.64 -11.70
C LEU A 9 -33.02 29.54 -12.04
N GLU A 10 -32.40 29.64 -13.21
CA GLU A 10 -31.18 28.89 -13.50
C GLU A 10 -30.10 29.42 -12.55
N PRO A 11 -29.46 28.57 -11.71
CA PRO A 11 -28.33 29.02 -10.93
C PRO A 11 -27.26 29.52 -11.91
N GLU A 12 -26.81 30.76 -11.73
CA GLU A 12 -25.73 31.33 -12.55
C GLU A 12 -24.57 30.34 -12.61
N SER A 13 -24.10 30.06 -13.82
CA SER A 13 -22.90 29.24 -14.03
C SER A 13 -21.68 30.02 -13.52
N ARG A 14 -21.41 29.92 -12.22
CA ARG A 14 -20.18 30.44 -11.65
C ARG A 14 -19.03 29.55 -12.14
N TYR A 15 -18.24 30.08 -13.07
CA TYR A 15 -16.96 29.49 -13.40
C TYR A 15 -16.00 29.75 -12.24
N LEU A 16 -15.52 28.66 -11.67
CA LEU A 16 -14.53 28.62 -10.59
C LEU A 16 -13.20 29.20 -11.12
N ASP A 17 -12.73 30.32 -10.55
CA ASP A 17 -11.46 30.96 -10.92
C ASP A 17 -10.37 30.56 -9.90
N CYS A 18 -9.34 29.85 -10.40
CA CYS A 18 -8.22 29.34 -9.60
C CYS A 18 -7.41 30.44 -8.88
N LYS A 19 -7.56 31.72 -9.24
CA LYS A 19 -6.88 32.83 -8.56
C LYS A 19 -7.62 33.37 -7.34
N THR A 20 -8.94 33.24 -7.30
CA THR A 20 -9.78 33.88 -6.28
C THR A 20 -10.58 32.88 -5.45
N ASP A 21 -10.82 31.69 -5.98
CA ASP A 21 -11.51 30.61 -5.29
C ASP A 21 -10.48 29.55 -4.86
N SER A 22 -10.45 29.18 -3.58
CA SER A 22 -9.57 28.13 -3.03
C SER A 22 -9.98 26.75 -3.55
N ILE A 23 -9.62 26.44 -4.80
CA ILE A 23 -9.98 25.22 -5.51
C ILE A 23 -8.77 24.27 -5.48
N LEU A 24 -8.95 23.13 -4.82
CA LEU A 24 -7.93 22.09 -4.58
C LEU A 24 -7.56 21.26 -5.84
N SER A 25 -8.10 21.58 -7.02
CA SER A 25 -7.76 20.94 -8.30
C SER A 25 -8.24 21.79 -9.48
N CYS A 26 -7.32 22.25 -10.33
CA CYS A 26 -7.66 22.88 -11.60
C CYS A 26 -7.38 21.89 -12.73
N GLY A 27 -8.39 21.13 -13.12
CA GLY A 27 -8.35 20.20 -14.25
C GLY A 27 -9.18 20.71 -15.42
N LYS A 28 -8.62 20.71 -16.63
CA LYS A 28 -9.30 21.09 -17.87
C LYS A 28 -10.05 19.89 -18.44
N GLY A 29 -11.22 19.57 -17.88
CA GLY A 29 -12.13 18.56 -18.44
C GLY A 29 -11.71 17.09 -18.26
N ILE A 30 -12.60 16.19 -18.70
CA ILE A 30 -12.61 14.75 -18.38
C ILE A 30 -11.47 13.94 -19.01
N ASP A 31 -10.76 14.48 -20.01
CA ASP A 31 -9.68 13.78 -20.73
C ASP A 31 -8.30 14.47 -20.62
N GLY A 32 -8.13 15.46 -19.73
CA GLY A 32 -6.84 16.12 -19.50
C GLY A 32 -5.97 15.39 -18.48
N PRO A 33 -4.63 15.41 -18.60
CA PRO A 33 -3.76 14.88 -17.55
C PRO A 33 -3.97 15.68 -16.24
N THR A 34 -4.35 14.97 -15.18
CA THR A 34 -4.46 15.52 -13.83
C THR A 34 -3.12 15.43 -13.12
N HIS A 35 -2.59 16.57 -12.68
CA HIS A 35 -1.41 16.63 -11.83
C HIS A 35 -1.84 16.91 -10.39
N PRO A 36 -1.50 16.05 -9.41
CA PRO A 36 -1.66 16.40 -8.01
C PRO A 36 -0.53 17.36 -7.61
N LEU A 37 -0.92 18.56 -7.19
CA LEU A 37 -0.06 19.52 -6.50
C LEU A 37 -0.56 19.59 -5.06
N GLN A 38 0.16 18.93 -4.16
CA GLN A 38 -0.06 19.11 -2.73
C GLN A 38 0.92 20.17 -2.26
N VAL A 39 0.38 21.32 -1.85
CA VAL A 39 1.17 22.43 -1.30
C VAL A 39 1.08 22.31 0.22
N ASP A 40 2.21 22.37 0.91
CA ASP A 40 2.17 22.50 2.37
C ASP A 40 1.60 23.86 2.81
N THR A 41 1.34 24.02 4.11
CA THR A 41 0.82 25.27 4.69
C THR A 41 1.76 26.47 4.58
N GLU A 42 2.98 26.30 4.07
CA GLU A 42 4.00 27.34 3.86
C GLU A 42 4.28 27.59 2.37
N GLY A 43 3.48 27.01 1.45
CA GLY A 43 3.59 27.29 0.03
C GLY A 43 4.72 26.53 -0.68
N ALA A 44 5.34 25.53 -0.05
CA ALA A 44 6.35 24.71 -0.71
C ALA A 44 5.66 23.71 -1.66
N VAL A 45 5.89 23.92 -2.96
CA VAL A 45 5.54 22.95 -4.01
C VAL A 45 6.52 21.80 -3.93
N SER A 46 6.14 20.72 -3.25
CA SER A 46 6.88 19.49 -3.27
C SER A 46 6.07 18.42 -3.98
N VAL A 47 6.52 18.02 -5.18
CA VAL A 47 6.06 16.78 -5.82
C VAL A 47 6.74 15.64 -5.07
N LEU A 48 6.30 15.40 -3.84
CA LEU A 48 6.77 14.24 -3.08
C LEU A 48 6.26 13.00 -3.79
N PRO A 49 7.11 11.97 -4.01
CA PRO A 49 6.60 10.67 -4.43
C PRO A 49 5.52 10.26 -3.42
N ASN A 50 4.36 9.82 -3.92
CA ASN A 50 3.15 9.49 -3.14
C ASN A 50 3.40 8.77 -1.79
N ALA A 51 4.49 8.02 -1.66
CA ALA A 51 4.99 7.44 -0.41
C ALA A 51 5.04 8.43 0.78
N ALA A 52 5.47 9.69 0.59
CA ALA A 52 5.54 10.66 1.70
C ALA A 52 4.16 11.19 2.13
N ALA A 53 3.19 11.28 1.21
CA ALA A 53 1.80 11.60 1.55
C ALA A 53 1.12 10.43 2.29
N TYR A 54 1.47 9.19 1.94
CA TYR A 54 0.98 7.99 2.61
C TYR A 54 1.68 7.71 3.96
N ALA A 55 2.91 8.20 4.14
CA ALA A 55 3.59 8.19 5.42
C ALA A 55 2.86 8.96 6.51
N GLN A 56 2.10 10.00 6.13
CA GLN A 56 1.28 10.75 7.08
C GLN A 56 0.11 9.94 7.67
N ALA A 57 -0.23 8.77 7.10
CA ALA A 57 -1.31 7.92 7.62
C ALA A 57 -0.91 7.07 8.84
N GLY A 58 0.34 7.16 9.33
CA GLY A 58 0.73 6.46 10.56
C GLY A 58 0.89 4.94 10.40
N ARG A 59 1.02 4.43 9.17
CA ARG A 59 0.95 3.00 8.80
C ARG A 59 2.13 2.56 7.93
N LEU A 60 3.35 2.92 8.35
CA LEU A 60 4.60 2.40 7.79
C LEU A 60 5.04 1.23 8.64
N PHE A 61 5.15 0.05 8.04
CA PHE A 61 5.54 -1.15 8.76
C PHE A 61 6.80 -1.76 8.18
N SER A 62 7.55 -2.45 9.03
CA SER A 62 8.62 -3.34 8.59
C SER A 62 8.67 -4.65 9.37
N VAL A 63 9.22 -5.66 8.73
CA VAL A 63 9.68 -6.90 9.35
C VAL A 63 11.11 -7.18 8.93
N GLU A 64 11.82 -7.91 9.76
CA GLU A 64 13.14 -8.44 9.45
C GLU A 64 13.19 -9.94 9.75
N ALA A 65 14.00 -10.66 8.99
CA ALA A 65 14.33 -12.04 9.28
C ALA A 65 15.78 -12.33 8.90
N THR A 66 16.40 -13.25 9.62
CA THR A 66 17.75 -13.75 9.35
C THR A 66 17.72 -15.26 9.20
N THR A 67 18.39 -15.75 8.16
CA THR A 67 18.57 -17.19 7.94
C THR A 67 20.05 -17.52 7.90
N LEU A 68 20.45 -18.58 8.62
CA LEU A 68 21.81 -19.11 8.58
C LEU A 68 22.02 -19.99 7.35
N LEU A 69 23.22 -19.94 6.78
CA LEU A 69 23.67 -20.80 5.69
C LEU A 69 24.67 -21.84 6.23
N PRO A 70 24.67 -23.08 5.71
CA PRO A 70 23.88 -23.57 4.60
C PRO A 70 22.51 -24.06 5.10
N ARG A 71 21.44 -23.66 4.42
CA ARG A 71 20.09 -24.16 4.65
C ARG A 71 19.59 -24.81 3.38
N ILE A 72 18.70 -25.79 3.51
CA ILE A 72 17.91 -26.29 2.37
C ILE A 72 17.21 -25.08 1.73
N GLY A 73 17.37 -24.92 0.40
CA GLY A 73 16.85 -23.77 -0.34
C GLY A 73 17.69 -22.48 -0.32
N ARG A 74 18.53 -22.25 0.71
CA ARG A 74 19.46 -21.10 0.83
C ARG A 74 18.78 -19.73 0.61
N PHE A 75 17.61 -19.55 1.18
CA PHE A 75 16.85 -18.32 1.07
C PHE A 75 16.30 -17.89 2.43
N VAL A 76 15.95 -16.60 2.49
CA VAL A 76 14.97 -16.07 3.45
C VAL A 76 13.73 -15.68 2.64
N ALA A 77 12.56 -16.17 3.06
CA ALA A 77 11.30 -15.95 2.37
C ALA A 77 10.26 -15.40 3.33
N PHE A 78 9.53 -14.40 2.89
CA PHE A 78 8.42 -13.77 3.57
C PHE A 78 7.14 -13.99 2.78
N THR A 79 6.08 -14.41 3.46
CA THR A 79 4.72 -14.39 2.91
C THR A 79 3.92 -13.32 3.62
N PHE A 80 3.31 -12.45 2.84
CA PHE A 80 2.36 -11.42 3.29
C PHE A 80 0.97 -11.87 2.86
N GLU A 81 0.16 -12.24 3.84
CA GLU A 81 -1.26 -12.55 3.63
C GLU A 81 -2.09 -11.32 3.98
N ASN A 82 -2.87 -10.84 3.02
CA ASN A 82 -3.85 -9.79 3.23
C ASN A 82 -5.24 -10.43 3.30
N PRO A 83 -5.85 -10.62 4.50
CA PRO A 83 -7.11 -11.32 4.62
C PRO A 83 -8.23 -10.68 3.79
N ALA A 84 -9.12 -11.49 3.21
CA ALA A 84 -10.22 -10.97 2.37
C ALA A 84 -11.18 -10.03 3.12
N ALA A 85 -11.26 -10.14 4.44
CA ALA A 85 -12.06 -9.26 5.29
C ALA A 85 -11.36 -7.93 5.64
N ASN A 86 -10.09 -7.77 5.26
CA ASN A 86 -9.34 -6.57 5.55
C ASN A 86 -9.84 -5.39 4.70
N ASP A 87 -9.83 -4.19 5.28
CA ASP A 87 -10.16 -2.96 4.58
C ASP A 87 -8.92 -2.14 4.24
N GLN A 88 -7.74 -2.74 4.33
CA GLN A 88 -6.46 -2.14 3.98
C GLN A 88 -5.82 -2.82 2.76
N VAL A 89 -5.16 -2.02 1.94
CA VAL A 89 -4.31 -2.45 0.83
C VAL A 89 -2.86 -2.24 1.24
N MET A 90 -2.01 -3.23 0.96
CA MET A 90 -0.58 -3.09 1.17
C MET A 90 0.11 -2.55 -0.09
N TYR A 91 1.07 -1.65 0.11
CA TYR A 91 1.92 -1.09 -0.92
C TYR A 91 3.37 -1.35 -0.52
N LEU A 92 4.06 -2.19 -1.29
CA LEU A 92 5.46 -2.51 -1.02
C LEU A 92 6.33 -1.28 -1.25
N GLU A 93 7.02 -0.84 -0.21
CA GLU A 93 7.92 0.31 -0.29
C GLU A 93 9.32 -0.14 -0.68
N GLN A 94 9.92 -1.04 0.10
CA GLN A 94 11.32 -1.38 -0.06
C GLN A 94 11.59 -2.81 0.40
N VAL A 95 12.52 -3.48 -0.27
CA VAL A 95 13.17 -4.69 0.22
C VAL A 95 14.66 -4.43 0.28
N SER A 96 15.25 -4.58 1.46
CA SER A 96 16.70 -4.51 1.67
C SER A 96 17.20 -5.83 2.21
N ALA A 97 18.35 -6.30 1.73
CA ALA A 97 18.97 -7.50 2.27
C ALA A 97 20.49 -7.45 2.14
N GLY A 98 21.16 -8.22 2.99
CA GLY A 98 22.59 -8.42 2.98
C GLY A 98 22.94 -9.89 3.21
N ILE A 99 23.99 -10.35 2.56
CA ILE A 99 24.60 -11.66 2.82
C ILE A 99 25.98 -11.47 3.46
N PHE A 100 26.30 -12.35 4.40
CA PHE A 100 27.62 -12.44 5.00
C PHE A 100 28.09 -13.89 5.00
N ILE A 101 29.28 -14.15 4.45
CA ILE A 101 29.82 -15.50 4.27
C ILE A 101 31.11 -15.65 5.06
N ASN A 102 31.09 -16.56 6.03
CA ASN A 102 32.27 -16.90 6.81
C ASN A 102 33.16 -17.84 5.99
N ASP A 103 32.63 -19.02 5.63
CA ASP A 103 33.40 -20.08 4.95
C ASP A 103 32.70 -20.61 3.70
N VAL A 104 33.53 -21.17 2.81
CA VAL A 104 33.09 -21.88 1.60
C VAL A 104 33.71 -23.27 1.57
N VAL A 105 33.04 -24.19 0.89
CA VAL A 105 33.55 -25.52 0.55
C VAL A 105 34.43 -25.41 -0.69
N GLY A 106 35.72 -25.68 -0.55
CA GLY A 106 36.67 -25.64 -1.65
C GLY A 106 37.22 -24.24 -1.93
N VAL A 107 37.25 -23.83 -3.19
CA VAL A 107 37.86 -22.56 -3.64
C VAL A 107 36.76 -21.51 -3.81
N ARG A 108 37.02 -20.28 -3.35
CA ARG A 108 36.14 -19.13 -3.63
C ARG A 108 36.17 -18.79 -5.12
N VAL A 109 35.00 -18.66 -5.72
CA VAL A 109 34.82 -18.33 -7.15
C VAL A 109 34.16 -16.97 -7.36
N ASN A 110 34.08 -16.15 -6.30
CA ASN A 110 33.64 -14.74 -6.29
C ASN A 110 32.16 -14.53 -6.69
N ASN A 111 31.32 -15.56 -6.55
CA ASN A 111 29.87 -15.43 -6.73
C ASN A 111 29.11 -15.72 -5.44
N GLU A 112 29.80 -16.04 -4.34
CA GLU A 112 29.19 -16.49 -3.11
C GLU A 112 28.32 -15.42 -2.48
N GLU A 113 28.74 -14.17 -2.61
CA GLU A 113 28.00 -13.00 -2.15
C GLU A 113 26.84 -12.64 -3.07
N THR A 114 26.57 -13.35 -4.16
CA THR A 114 25.42 -12.99 -5.01
C THR A 114 24.12 -13.20 -4.25
N LEU A 115 23.21 -12.22 -4.31
CA LEU A 115 21.83 -12.35 -3.88
C LEU A 115 20.88 -12.26 -5.07
N GLU A 116 19.79 -13.01 -5.03
CA GLU A 116 18.66 -12.86 -5.94
C GLU A 116 17.42 -12.47 -5.15
N LEU A 117 16.76 -11.38 -5.54
CA LEU A 117 15.47 -10.97 -5.00
C LEU A 117 14.38 -11.36 -5.98
N THR A 118 13.39 -12.10 -5.50
CA THR A 118 12.16 -12.40 -6.25
C THR A 118 10.94 -11.92 -5.46
N VAL A 119 10.04 -11.22 -6.15
CA VAL A 119 8.71 -10.85 -5.65
C VAL A 119 7.67 -11.50 -6.54
N ALA A 120 6.79 -12.28 -5.95
CA ALA A 120 5.77 -13.06 -6.65
C ALA A 120 4.48 -13.13 -5.84
N GLN A 121 3.40 -13.61 -6.46
CA GLN A 121 2.27 -14.13 -5.70
C GLN A 121 2.56 -15.54 -5.22
N THR A 122 1.87 -15.97 -4.16
CA THR A 122 1.85 -17.37 -3.75
C THR A 122 0.40 -17.85 -3.58
N PRO A 123 -0.04 -18.91 -4.29
CA PRO A 123 -1.38 -19.45 -4.11
C PRO A 123 -1.53 -20.21 -2.79
N GLN A 124 -0.41 -20.69 -2.22
CA GLN A 124 -0.42 -21.47 -0.98
C GLN A 124 0.86 -21.23 -0.19
N VAL A 125 0.69 -20.81 1.06
CA VAL A 125 1.73 -20.79 2.06
C VAL A 125 1.89 -22.21 2.61
N GLN A 126 3.08 -22.78 2.47
CA GLN A 126 3.43 -24.11 3.00
C GLN A 126 4.59 -23.95 4.00
N ASP A 127 4.81 -24.98 4.83
CA ASP A 127 5.92 -25.06 5.80
C ASP A 127 6.31 -23.73 6.47
N VAL A 128 5.37 -23.19 7.26
CA VAL A 128 5.57 -21.94 8.01
C VAL A 128 6.62 -22.15 9.09
N ASP A 129 7.63 -21.29 9.09
CA ASP A 129 8.72 -21.29 10.08
C ASP A 129 8.34 -20.45 11.30
N GLU A 130 8.02 -19.17 11.08
CA GLU A 130 7.66 -18.22 12.13
C GLU A 130 6.59 -17.23 11.65
N THR A 131 5.71 -16.80 12.56
CA THR A 131 4.86 -15.63 12.33
C THR A 131 5.53 -14.40 12.91
N LEU A 132 5.82 -13.43 12.04
CA LEU A 132 6.53 -12.21 12.42
C LEU A 132 5.55 -11.16 12.95
N THR A 133 6.01 -10.31 13.86
CA THR A 133 5.25 -9.15 14.35
C THR A 133 5.75 -7.89 13.63
N PRO A 134 4.95 -7.28 12.74
CA PRO A 134 5.33 -6.03 12.08
C PRO A 134 5.55 -4.90 13.07
N VAL A 135 6.64 -4.15 12.88
CA VAL A 135 6.96 -2.96 13.67
C VAL A 135 6.47 -1.73 12.91
N ASN A 136 5.79 -0.82 13.60
CA ASN A 136 5.43 0.48 13.04
C ASN A 136 6.63 1.43 13.14
N ASN A 137 7.11 1.91 12.00
CA ASN A 137 8.29 2.78 11.92
C ASN A 137 7.98 4.25 12.24
N LEU A 138 6.72 4.60 12.48
CA LEU A 138 6.30 5.93 12.89
C LEU A 138 6.16 5.99 14.41
N VAL A 139 7.17 6.59 15.05
CA VAL A 139 7.24 6.78 16.50
C VAL A 139 5.99 7.54 16.99
N GLY A 140 5.24 6.93 17.89
CA GLY A 140 4.02 7.52 18.49
C GLY A 140 2.71 7.14 17.81
N SER A 141 2.74 6.39 16.71
CA SER A 141 1.52 5.83 16.11
C SER A 141 1.06 4.58 16.87
N PRO A 142 -0.21 4.49 17.30
CA PRO A 142 -0.76 3.29 17.92
C PRO A 142 -1.18 2.22 16.89
N ASN A 143 -1.02 2.49 15.59
CA ASN A 143 -1.50 1.59 14.54
C ASN A 143 -0.66 0.31 14.49
N THR A 144 -1.33 -0.83 14.39
CA THR A 144 -0.73 -2.13 14.11
C THR A 144 -1.00 -2.54 12.67
N SER A 145 -0.11 -3.35 12.11
CA SER A 145 -0.29 -3.98 10.80
C SER A 145 -1.54 -4.84 10.80
N THR A 146 -2.27 -4.81 9.69
CA THR A 146 -3.43 -5.68 9.44
C THR A 146 -3.06 -6.93 8.65
N LEU A 147 -1.86 -6.96 8.07
CA LEU A 147 -1.32 -8.13 7.39
C LEU A 147 -0.84 -9.20 8.36
N LEU A 148 -0.93 -10.44 7.87
CA LEU A 148 -0.32 -11.59 8.50
C LEU A 148 0.98 -11.93 7.77
N VAL A 149 2.11 -11.71 8.45
CA VAL A 149 3.45 -11.84 7.86
C VAL A 149 4.15 -13.03 8.48
N ARG A 150 4.72 -13.90 7.64
CA ARG A 150 5.37 -15.14 8.06
C ARG A 150 6.65 -15.39 7.30
N THR A 151 7.61 -16.04 7.94
CA THR A 151 8.70 -16.72 7.24
C THR A 151 8.29 -18.14 6.91
N VAL A 152 8.76 -18.63 5.77
CA VAL A 152 8.43 -19.96 5.26
C VAL A 152 9.68 -20.68 4.79
N ASN A 153 9.60 -22.01 4.81
CA ASN A 153 10.67 -22.92 4.41
C ASN A 153 10.37 -23.64 3.09
N ASP A 154 9.11 -23.59 2.67
CA ASP A 154 8.64 -24.06 1.38
C ASP A 154 7.45 -23.20 0.91
N PHE A 155 7.28 -23.06 -0.39
CA PHE A 155 6.20 -22.27 -0.97
C PHE A 155 5.95 -22.65 -2.42
N SER A 156 4.71 -22.47 -2.86
CA SER A 156 4.39 -22.52 -4.28
C SER A 156 4.62 -21.16 -4.92
N LEU A 157 5.42 -21.12 -5.99
CA LEU A 157 5.62 -19.90 -6.75
C LEU A 157 4.42 -19.66 -7.69
N GLY A 158 3.73 -18.54 -7.50
CA GLY A 158 2.72 -18.03 -8.43
C GLY A 158 3.32 -17.08 -9.47
N PRO A 159 2.51 -16.20 -10.08
CA PRO A 159 2.98 -15.16 -10.98
C PRO A 159 4.08 -14.30 -10.37
N VAL A 160 5.20 -14.18 -11.08
CA VAL A 160 6.35 -13.37 -10.67
C VAL A 160 6.17 -11.93 -11.14
N HIS A 161 6.32 -10.98 -10.22
CA HIS A 161 6.17 -9.53 -10.46
C HIS A 161 7.51 -8.83 -10.61
N PHE A 162 8.56 -9.34 -9.96
CA PHE A 162 9.90 -8.76 -10.00
C PHE A 162 10.96 -9.82 -9.72
N VAL A 163 12.08 -9.75 -10.45
CA VAL A 163 13.31 -10.51 -10.19
C VAL A 163 14.51 -9.61 -10.47
N SER A 164 15.52 -9.65 -9.60
CA SER A 164 16.81 -9.02 -9.85
C SER A 164 17.94 -9.73 -9.12
N ILE A 165 19.14 -9.66 -9.70
CA ILE A 165 20.36 -10.26 -9.17
C ILE A 165 21.29 -9.13 -8.68
N TYR A 166 21.87 -9.32 -7.51
CA TYR A 166 22.75 -8.39 -6.81
C TYR A 166 24.09 -9.08 -6.54
N PRO A 167 25.08 -8.95 -7.44
CA PRO A 167 26.36 -9.65 -7.32
C PRO A 167 27.20 -9.23 -6.11
N GLY A 168 26.97 -8.02 -5.58
CA GLY A 168 27.70 -7.48 -4.44
C GLY A 168 27.16 -7.88 -3.06
N GLY A 169 26.12 -8.72 -3.00
CA GLY A 169 25.58 -9.25 -1.74
C GLY A 169 24.82 -8.28 -0.86
N GLU A 170 24.71 -7.04 -1.30
CA GLU A 170 23.84 -6.04 -0.73
C GLU A 170 22.78 -5.68 -1.76
N LEU A 171 21.53 -5.63 -1.32
CA LEU A 171 20.43 -5.13 -2.13
C LEU A 171 19.61 -4.13 -1.33
N ASN A 172 19.17 -3.09 -2.03
CA ASN A 172 18.25 -2.09 -1.52
C ASN A 172 17.29 -1.69 -2.65
N GLN A 173 16.26 -2.52 -2.88
CA GLN A 173 15.31 -2.33 -3.95
C GLN A 173 14.12 -1.50 -3.46
N ASP A 174 14.02 -0.29 -4.01
CA ASP A 174 12.89 0.59 -3.80
C ASP A 174 11.79 0.32 -4.84
N PHE A 175 10.58 0.05 -4.37
CA PHE A 175 9.39 -0.17 -5.19
C PHE A 175 8.44 1.03 -5.17
N ARG A 176 8.56 1.97 -4.21
CA ARG A 176 7.71 3.16 -4.07
C ARG A 176 6.20 2.87 -4.15
N GLY A 177 5.77 1.74 -3.60
CA GLY A 177 4.38 1.31 -3.64
C GLY A 177 3.88 0.76 -4.98
N ARG A 178 4.76 0.48 -5.95
CA ARG A 178 4.35 -0.05 -7.27
C ARG A 178 3.82 -1.48 -7.22
N ILE A 179 4.26 -2.27 -6.24
CA ILE A 179 3.72 -3.61 -5.98
C ILE A 179 2.63 -3.47 -4.92
N ILE A 180 1.40 -3.79 -5.31
CA ILE A 180 0.19 -3.59 -4.52
C ILE A 180 -0.40 -4.96 -4.17
N LEU A 181 -0.69 -5.18 -2.89
CA LEU A 181 -1.33 -6.38 -2.38
C LEU A 181 -2.74 -6.06 -1.84
N PRO A 182 -3.80 -6.29 -2.64
CA PRO A 182 -5.18 -6.08 -2.21
C PRO A 182 -5.65 -7.18 -1.23
N PRO A 183 -6.76 -6.95 -0.50
CA PRO A 183 -7.41 -7.98 0.33
C PRO A 183 -7.75 -9.25 -0.46
N GLY A 184 -7.53 -10.40 0.17
CA GLY A 184 -7.78 -11.74 -0.38
C GLY A 184 -6.60 -12.35 -1.17
N TYR A 185 -5.45 -11.68 -1.20
CA TYR A 185 -4.27 -12.13 -1.94
C TYR A 185 -3.06 -12.30 -1.02
N ASN A 186 -2.11 -13.13 -1.48
CA ASN A 186 -0.84 -13.36 -0.81
C ASN A 186 0.32 -12.93 -1.69
N LEU A 187 1.26 -12.20 -1.10
CA LEU A 187 2.54 -11.86 -1.72
C LEU A 187 3.64 -12.73 -1.11
N LEU A 188 4.56 -13.16 -1.95
CA LEU A 188 5.80 -13.83 -1.59
C LEU A 188 6.96 -12.91 -1.96
N ILE A 189 7.86 -12.69 -1.01
CA ILE A 189 9.13 -12.01 -1.23
C ILE A 189 10.19 -12.96 -0.71
N PHE A 190 11.10 -13.41 -1.57
CA PHE A 190 12.22 -14.21 -1.10
C PHE A 190 13.55 -13.74 -1.69
N VAL A 191 14.57 -13.82 -0.84
CA VAL A 191 15.94 -13.47 -1.14
C VAL A 191 16.78 -14.74 -1.02
N SER A 192 17.40 -15.16 -2.12
CA SER A 192 18.18 -16.40 -2.19
C SER A 192 19.64 -16.15 -2.49
N ALA A 193 20.50 -17.04 -2.02
CA ALA A 193 21.91 -17.11 -2.40
C ALA A 193 22.11 -18.26 -3.40
N PRO A 194 22.42 -17.98 -4.68
CA PRO A 194 22.52 -19.01 -5.72
C PRO A 194 23.81 -19.84 -5.60
N ALA A 195 24.81 -19.36 -4.87
CA ALA A 195 26.09 -20.06 -4.76
C ALA A 195 25.99 -21.36 -3.94
N MET A 196 26.47 -22.45 -4.55
CA MET A 196 26.30 -23.80 -4.02
C MET A 196 27.39 -24.22 -3.03
N ASN A 197 28.52 -23.52 -3.01
CA ASN A 197 29.69 -23.82 -2.19
C ASN A 197 29.73 -23.05 -0.85
N ILE A 198 28.70 -22.29 -0.48
CA ILE A 198 28.67 -21.63 0.85
C ILE A 198 28.61 -22.71 1.95
N SER A 199 29.59 -22.69 2.85
CA SER A 199 29.67 -23.61 3.99
C SER A 199 29.06 -23.01 5.25
N THR A 200 29.28 -21.72 5.51
CA THR A 200 28.73 -21.03 6.68
C THR A 200 28.50 -19.55 6.36
N GLY A 201 27.35 -19.02 6.77
CA GLY A 201 27.01 -17.62 6.49
C GLY A 201 25.64 -17.24 7.04
N ARG A 202 25.17 -16.06 6.68
CA ARG A 202 23.80 -15.61 6.97
C ARG A 202 23.28 -14.68 5.90
N ILE A 203 21.97 -14.72 5.68
CA ILE A 203 21.23 -13.72 4.91
C ILE A 203 20.32 -13.00 5.89
N THR A 204 20.34 -11.67 5.90
CA THR A 204 19.40 -10.85 6.66
C THR A 204 18.64 -9.99 5.68
N ALA A 205 17.31 -9.98 5.79
CA ALA A 205 16.44 -9.20 4.93
C ALA A 205 15.41 -8.43 5.76
N THR A 206 15.10 -7.23 5.29
CA THR A 206 14.09 -6.33 5.85
C THR A 206 13.14 -5.94 4.73
N VAL A 207 11.84 -6.06 4.99
CA VAL A 207 10.77 -5.64 4.08
C VAL A 207 10.00 -4.51 4.72
N THR A 208 9.78 -3.44 3.96
CA THR A 208 9.05 -2.24 4.40
C THR A 208 7.86 -1.98 3.49
N TRP A 209 6.71 -1.62 4.07
CA TRP A 209 5.48 -1.37 3.32
C TRP A 209 4.55 -0.36 4.00
N TRP A 210 3.60 0.16 3.22
CA TRP A 210 2.48 0.97 3.70
C TRP A 210 1.19 0.16 3.71
N GLU A 211 0.31 0.45 4.66
CA GLU A 211 -1.09 0.02 4.62
C GLU A 211 -2.03 1.22 4.50
N LEU A 212 -2.91 1.19 3.51
CA LEU A 212 -3.88 2.27 3.26
C LEU A 212 -5.29 1.71 3.13
N PRO A 213 -6.31 2.44 3.60
CA PRO A 213 -7.68 1.99 3.50
C PRO A 213 -8.08 1.82 2.03
N VAL A 214 -8.77 0.73 1.73
CA VAL A 214 -9.53 0.55 0.49
C VAL A 214 -10.56 1.67 0.47
N GLY A 215 -10.43 2.60 -0.49
CA GLY A 215 -11.40 3.67 -0.66
C GLY A 215 -12.80 3.07 -0.76
N LYS A 216 -13.60 3.20 0.31
CA LYS A 216 -15.00 2.80 0.26
C LYS A 216 -15.65 3.71 -0.76
N LYS A 217 -16.08 3.16 -1.90
CA LYS A 217 -17.12 3.82 -2.68
C LYS A 217 -18.27 3.98 -1.72
N ASP A 218 -18.47 5.18 -1.20
CA ASP A 218 -19.70 5.52 -0.52
C ASP A 218 -20.82 5.12 -1.47
N ARG A 219 -21.48 4.00 -1.16
CA ARG A 219 -22.78 3.69 -1.71
C ARG A 219 -23.61 4.87 -1.26
N LYS A 220 -23.79 5.85 -2.16
CA LYS A 220 -24.65 7.02 -1.97
C LYS A 220 -25.84 6.55 -1.14
N ARG A 221 -25.94 7.04 0.10
CA ARG A 221 -27.17 6.91 0.88
C ARG A 221 -28.27 7.38 -0.07
N LYS A 222 -29.18 6.49 -0.45
CA LYS A 222 -30.41 6.93 -1.13
C LYS A 222 -31.01 8.00 -0.22
N PRO A 223 -31.40 9.17 -0.75
CA PRO A 223 -32.11 10.14 0.04
C PRO A 223 -33.33 9.44 0.63
N VAL A 224 -33.45 9.49 1.96
CA VAL A 224 -34.71 9.18 2.62
C VAL A 224 -35.71 10.21 2.08
N PRO A 225 -36.88 9.80 1.55
CA PRO A 225 -37.93 10.77 1.26
C PRO A 225 -38.45 11.29 2.60
N GLN A 226 -38.03 12.50 2.98
CA GLN A 226 -38.76 13.31 3.94
C GLN A 226 -40.02 13.82 3.23
N GLY A 227 -41.15 13.59 3.88
CA GLY A 227 -42.48 13.67 3.29
C GLY A 227 -42.98 15.09 3.03
N GLU A 228 -43.96 15.17 2.14
CA GLU A 228 -44.92 16.26 2.08
C GLU A 228 -46.22 15.76 2.74
N GLY A 229 -46.74 16.52 3.70
CA GLY A 229 -48.07 16.23 4.25
C GLY A 229 -48.42 16.84 5.61
N GLU A 230 -47.83 17.95 6.04
CA GLU A 230 -48.52 18.82 7.02
C GLU A 230 -49.43 19.77 6.25
N GLN A 231 -50.72 19.44 6.20
CA GLN A 231 -51.77 20.41 5.88
C GLN A 231 -52.04 21.26 7.12
N GLU A 232 -51.62 22.52 7.07
CA GLU A 232 -52.18 23.58 7.90
C GLU A 232 -53.69 23.69 7.65
N LYS A 233 -54.49 23.50 8.71
CA LYS A 233 -55.82 24.08 8.84
C LYS A 233 -55.74 25.23 9.83
N ALA A 234 -55.86 26.46 9.34
CA ALA A 234 -56.04 27.64 10.16
C ALA A 234 -57.52 27.80 10.58
N ILE A 235 -57.72 27.78 11.90
CA ILE A 235 -58.47 28.74 12.74
C ILE A 235 -59.96 28.98 12.42
N ASN A 236 -60.81 28.77 13.44
CA ASN A 236 -61.84 29.74 13.81
C ASN A 236 -61.97 29.78 15.34
N GLU A 237 -61.67 30.95 15.91
CA GLU A 237 -62.13 31.38 17.23
C GLU A 237 -63.56 31.92 17.11
N GLU A 238 -64.49 31.36 17.88
CA GLU A 238 -65.57 32.09 18.55
C GLU A 238 -65.44 31.64 20.02
N GLY A 239 -65.26 32.50 21.02
CA GLY A 239 -66.04 33.71 21.26
C GLY A 239 -66.89 33.42 22.50
N LYS A 240 -66.41 33.87 23.65
CA LYS A 240 -67.23 34.18 24.81
C LYS A 240 -67.49 35.69 24.79
#